data_AF-A0A6S4QFT9-F1
#
_entry.id   AF-A0A6S4QFT9-F1
#
_cell.length_a   1.000
_cell.length_b   1.000
_cell.length_c   1.000
_cell.angle_alpha   90.00
_cell.angle_beta   90.00
_cell.angle_gamma   90.00
#
_symmetry.space_group_name_H-M   'P 1'
#
loop_
_entity.id
_entity.type
_entity.pdbx_description
1 polymer ?
#
loop_
_entity_poly.entity_id
_entity_poly.type
_entity_poly.pdbx_seq_one_letter_code
_entity_poly.pdbx_strand_id
1 'polypeptide(L)'
;MRTIEVIRMTEITRIIRTIEAIRMTEITMLTGMMRTIKTIRMIEMIRMIRMLRNRVLWLKDMGAMALGWKVVVVMMMWGGVMVELRGQSAAALAVKKTQLQQEIDQFQKDIEAEGKAFERYKADREKVLGQKEAEVARVRRELRARELEVIEARRKLGLLEVEISNVEVGVAELLDRLRGRAEEWLDKIAGGIPFEREERSAVVTAIINDSRSKRATVNEIFNRLVVFLKREQGMAYESQVVRAIVKVGGEQQTVDLVRVGRVFFAVDTGVGVYRYERDEEGRYVLSSGEVGFNEANDIRTIIGMIQNRLPADLVPVILEDREIKLRNDFN
;
A
#
# COMPACT_ATOMS: atom_id res chain seq x y z
N MET A 1 -0.11 -6.15 -3.37
CA MET A 1 -0.04 -5.08 -2.37
C MET A 1 -0.86 -3.83 -2.73
N ARG A 2 -0.82 -3.33 -3.99
CA ARG A 2 -1.59 -2.13 -4.41
C ARG A 2 -3.11 -2.17 -4.16
N THR A 3 -3.74 -3.34 -4.18
CA THR A 3 -5.19 -3.49 -3.93
C THR A 3 -5.59 -3.27 -2.47
N ILE A 4 -4.71 -3.55 -1.51
CA ILE A 4 -4.99 -3.38 -0.07
C ILE A 4 -4.89 -1.90 0.32
N GLU A 5 -3.98 -1.15 -0.31
CA GLU A 5 -3.82 0.30 -0.08
C GLU A 5 -5.01 1.09 -0.62
N VAL A 6 -5.56 0.71 -1.77
CA VAL A 6 -6.75 1.36 -2.35
C VAL A 6 -7.98 1.14 -1.47
N ILE A 7 -8.15 -0.05 -0.89
CA ILE A 7 -9.27 -0.35 0.02
C ILE A 7 -9.17 0.51 1.30
N ARG A 8 -7.98 0.62 1.89
CA ARG A 8 -7.75 1.44 3.10
C ARG A 8 -7.95 2.93 2.86
N MET A 9 -7.51 3.47 1.72
CA MET A 9 -7.74 4.88 1.34
C MET A 9 -9.23 5.19 1.15
N THR A 10 -9.98 4.24 0.59
CA THR A 10 -11.43 4.41 0.37
C THR A 10 -12.21 4.40 1.69
N GLU A 11 -11.83 3.54 2.65
CA GLU A 11 -12.43 3.52 3.99
C GLU A 11 -12.12 4.80 4.79
N ILE A 12 -10.88 5.29 4.73
CA ILE A 12 -10.49 6.55 5.40
C ILE A 12 -11.29 7.72 4.83
N THR A 13 -11.46 7.79 3.51
CA THR A 13 -12.24 8.85 2.84
C THR A 13 -13.72 8.79 3.25
N ARG A 14 -14.26 7.58 3.44
CA ARG A 14 -15.63 7.39 3.92
C ARG A 14 -15.81 7.89 5.35
N ILE A 15 -14.87 7.57 6.24
CA ILE A 15 -14.90 8.02 7.65
C ILE A 15 -14.82 9.54 7.73
N ILE A 16 -13.94 10.19 6.96
CA ILE A 16 -13.80 11.66 6.94
C ILE A 16 -15.12 12.32 6.51
N ARG A 17 -15.75 11.85 5.43
CA ARG A 17 -17.05 12.38 4.97
C ARG A 17 -18.16 12.21 6.01
N THR A 18 -18.14 11.12 6.77
CA THR A 18 -19.14 10.87 7.82
C THR A 18 -18.94 11.84 8.99
N ILE A 19 -17.70 12.11 9.38
CA ILE A 19 -17.37 13.09 10.43
C ILE A 19 -17.76 14.51 10.00
N GLU A 20 -17.53 14.88 8.74
CA GLU A 20 -17.94 16.17 8.19
C GLU A 20 -19.47 16.34 8.18
N ALA A 21 -20.22 15.30 7.82
CA ALA A 21 -21.68 15.31 7.87
C ALA A 21 -22.24 15.50 9.30
N ILE A 22 -21.61 14.87 10.29
CA ILE A 22 -21.97 15.03 11.71
C ILE A 22 -21.68 16.46 12.18
N ARG A 23 -20.50 17.02 11.83
CA ARG A 23 -20.17 18.41 12.18
C ARG A 23 -21.13 19.41 11.54
N MET A 24 -21.53 19.20 10.29
CA MET A 24 -22.48 20.08 9.61
C MET A 24 -23.88 20.03 10.23
N THR A 25 -24.32 18.86 10.71
CA THR A 25 -25.61 18.73 11.42
C THR A 25 -25.56 19.41 12.80
N GLU A 26 -24.46 19.26 13.56
CA GLU A 26 -24.26 19.98 14.82
C GLU A 26 -24.25 21.50 14.64
N ILE A 27 -23.54 22.02 13.63
CA ILE A 27 -23.50 23.45 13.32
C ILE A 27 -24.90 23.96 12.94
N THR A 28 -25.66 23.19 12.17
CA THR A 28 -27.04 23.54 11.79
C THR A 28 -27.97 23.58 13.00
N MET A 29 -27.84 22.62 13.91
CA MET A 29 -28.62 22.57 15.15
C MET A 29 -28.29 23.75 16.07
N LEU A 30 -27.00 24.06 16.27
CA LEU A 30 -26.56 25.22 17.06
C LEU A 30 -27.04 26.54 16.45
N THR A 31 -27.03 26.66 15.12
CA THR A 31 -27.57 27.84 14.41
C THR A 31 -29.08 27.98 14.62
N GLY A 32 -29.81 26.86 14.61
CA GLY A 32 -31.24 26.82 14.95
C GLY A 32 -31.51 27.27 16.39
N MET A 33 -30.74 26.75 17.36
CA MET A 33 -30.85 27.14 18.76
C MET A 33 -30.57 28.63 18.97
N MET A 34 -29.54 29.19 18.32
CA MET A 34 -29.27 30.63 18.39
C MET A 34 -30.42 31.47 17.82
N ARG A 35 -31.06 31.03 16.73
CA ARG A 35 -32.26 31.72 16.19
C ARG A 35 -33.43 31.67 17.15
N THR A 36 -33.66 30.54 17.83
CA THR A 36 -34.72 30.41 18.85
C THR A 36 -34.45 31.30 20.07
N ILE A 37 -33.20 31.37 20.54
CA ILE A 37 -32.82 32.27 21.66
C ILE A 37 -33.03 33.74 21.26
N LYS A 38 -32.67 34.12 20.03
CA LYS A 38 -32.86 35.48 19.53
C LYS A 38 -34.35 35.84 19.41
N THR A 39 -35.20 34.91 18.99
CA THR A 39 -36.65 35.13 18.91
C THR A 39 -37.30 35.20 20.29
N ILE A 40 -36.88 34.37 21.25
CA ILE A 40 -37.34 34.48 22.66
C ILE A 40 -36.98 35.85 23.24
N ARG A 41 -35.72 36.30 23.11
CA ARG A 41 -35.30 37.64 23.56
C ARG A 41 -36.08 38.76 22.88
N MET A 42 -36.39 38.61 21.58
CA MET A 42 -37.19 39.59 20.85
C MET A 42 -38.64 39.63 21.35
N ILE A 43 -39.24 38.48 21.69
CA ILE A 43 -40.59 38.39 22.27
C ILE A 43 -40.62 39.06 23.66
N GLU A 44 -39.61 38.81 24.51
CA GLU A 44 -39.48 39.46 25.81
C GLU A 44 -39.32 40.98 25.67
N MET A 45 -38.50 41.44 24.73
CA MET A 45 -38.32 42.86 24.44
C MET A 45 -39.61 43.51 23.93
N ILE A 46 -40.37 42.84 23.06
CA ILE A 46 -41.70 43.30 22.61
C ILE A 46 -42.67 43.36 23.79
N ARG A 47 -42.62 42.40 24.71
CA ARG A 47 -43.46 42.38 25.93
C ARG A 47 -43.11 43.55 26.85
N MET A 48 -41.83 43.85 27.05
CA MET A 48 -41.36 45.03 27.79
C MET A 48 -41.80 46.34 27.13
N ILE A 49 -41.64 46.46 25.81
CA ILE A 49 -42.08 47.63 25.04
C ILE A 49 -43.60 47.79 25.15
N ARG A 50 -44.37 46.70 25.12
CA ARG A 50 -45.82 46.74 25.30
C ARG A 50 -46.22 47.17 26.73
N MET A 51 -45.50 46.72 27.76
CA MET A 51 -45.71 47.19 29.14
C MET A 51 -45.37 48.67 29.30
N LEU A 52 -44.25 49.13 28.72
CA LEU A 52 -43.85 50.54 28.73
C LEU A 52 -44.84 51.40 27.96
N ARG A 53 -45.29 50.94 26.79
CA ARG A 53 -46.30 51.62 25.98
C ARG A 53 -47.64 51.72 26.72
N ASN A 54 -48.07 50.67 27.43
CA ASN A 54 -49.28 50.70 28.25
C ASN A 54 -49.15 51.67 29.43
N ARG A 55 -47.96 51.75 30.07
CA ARG A 55 -47.66 52.77 31.08
C ARG A 55 -47.66 54.19 30.52
N VAL A 56 -47.11 54.38 29.33
CA VAL A 56 -47.06 55.70 28.67
C VAL A 56 -48.44 56.11 28.15
N LEU A 57 -49.26 55.19 27.64
CA LEU A 57 -50.66 55.46 27.28
C LEU A 57 -51.48 55.81 28.53
N TRP A 58 -51.29 55.09 29.64
CA TRP A 58 -51.90 55.45 30.92
C TRP A 58 -51.49 56.87 31.38
N LEU A 59 -50.22 57.24 31.21
CA LEU A 59 -49.73 58.60 31.49
C LEU A 59 -50.24 59.65 30.48
N LYS A 60 -50.49 59.28 29.22
CA LYS A 60 -51.01 60.18 28.18
C LYS A 60 -52.52 60.40 28.29
N ASP A 61 -53.28 59.37 28.69
CA ASP A 61 -54.70 59.48 29.01
C ASP A 61 -54.90 60.31 30.30
N MET A 62 -53.95 60.26 31.25
CA MET A 62 -53.87 61.22 32.37
C MET A 62 -53.42 62.64 31.96
N GLY A 63 -52.78 62.79 30.80
CA GLY A 63 -52.26 64.05 30.29
C GLY A 63 -53.24 64.84 29.41
N ALA A 64 -54.20 64.17 28.77
CA ALA A 64 -55.18 64.80 27.86
C ALA A 64 -56.49 65.19 28.55
N MET A 65 -56.76 64.69 29.77
CA MET A 65 -57.81 65.25 30.62
C MET A 65 -57.19 66.16 31.68
N ALA A 66 -57.44 67.45 31.47
CA ALA A 66 -57.82 68.39 32.51
C ALA A 66 -56.73 69.11 33.33
N LEU A 67 -56.58 70.40 33.05
CA LEU A 67 -56.20 71.39 34.07
C LEU A 67 -57.42 72.01 34.78
N GLY A 68 -58.65 71.75 34.32
CA GLY A 68 -59.90 72.19 34.99
C GLY A 68 -60.69 71.10 35.73
N TRP A 69 -60.62 69.84 35.26
CA TRP A 69 -61.28 68.67 35.87
C TRP A 69 -60.45 67.99 36.97
N LYS A 70 -59.16 68.29 37.15
CA LYS A 70 -58.33 67.65 38.19
C LYS A 70 -58.83 67.94 39.61
N VAL A 71 -59.43 69.10 39.86
CA VAL A 71 -60.02 69.41 41.18
C VAL A 71 -61.35 68.68 41.38
N VAL A 72 -62.18 68.58 40.33
CA VAL A 72 -63.50 67.91 40.41
C VAL A 72 -63.38 66.39 40.39
N VAL A 73 -62.45 65.79 39.64
CA VAL A 73 -62.17 64.33 39.67
C VAL A 73 -61.42 63.96 40.93
N VAL A 74 -60.53 64.80 41.49
CA VAL A 74 -59.95 64.52 42.81
C VAL A 74 -61.01 64.65 43.91
N MET A 75 -61.96 65.59 43.83
CA MET A 75 -63.10 65.66 44.76
C MET A 75 -64.14 64.54 44.56
N MET A 76 -64.44 64.12 43.33
CA MET A 76 -65.33 62.99 43.04
C MET A 76 -64.65 61.64 43.27
N MET A 77 -63.33 61.50 43.08
CA MET A 77 -62.57 60.34 43.52
C MET A 77 -62.45 60.34 45.03
N TRP A 78 -62.27 61.48 45.72
CA TRP A 78 -62.34 61.50 47.19
C TRP A 78 -63.75 61.21 47.70
N GLY A 79 -64.79 61.65 47.02
CA GLY A 79 -66.19 61.33 47.34
C GLY A 79 -66.56 59.88 47.04
N GLY A 80 -66.12 59.35 45.90
CA GLY A 80 -66.31 57.96 45.47
C GLY A 80 -65.47 56.99 46.30
N VAL A 81 -64.20 57.32 46.56
CA VAL A 81 -63.34 56.58 47.49
C VAL A 81 -63.87 56.70 48.92
N MET A 82 -64.50 57.80 49.35
CA MET A 82 -65.18 57.85 50.67
C MET A 82 -66.48 57.01 50.73
N VAL A 83 -67.19 56.84 49.61
CA VAL A 83 -68.37 55.96 49.53
C VAL A 83 -67.97 54.48 49.38
N GLU A 84 -66.87 54.19 48.69
CA GLU A 84 -66.30 52.84 48.53
C GLU A 84 -65.49 52.41 49.77
N LEU A 85 -64.86 53.34 50.50
CA LEU A 85 -64.28 53.15 51.84
C LEU A 85 -65.34 53.07 52.95
N ARG A 86 -66.59 53.49 52.70
CA ARG A 86 -67.74 53.19 53.57
C ARG A 86 -68.39 51.84 53.27
N GLY A 87 -68.11 51.25 52.10
CA GLY A 87 -68.55 49.91 51.72
C GLY A 87 -67.52 48.80 51.97
N GLN A 88 -66.23 49.13 52.03
CA GLN A 88 -65.17 48.23 52.46
C GLN A 88 -64.71 48.65 53.85
N SER A 89 -65.16 47.92 54.87
CA SER A 89 -64.73 48.13 56.26
C SER A 89 -63.20 48.31 56.33
N ALA A 90 -62.71 49.18 57.21
CA ALA A 90 -61.27 49.33 57.47
C ALA A 90 -60.54 47.99 57.72
N ALA A 91 -61.28 46.94 58.12
CA ALA A 91 -60.81 45.57 58.21
C ALA A 91 -60.45 44.95 56.84
N ALA A 92 -61.22 45.16 55.77
CA ALA A 92 -60.93 44.63 54.43
C ALA A 92 -59.65 45.23 53.82
N LEU A 93 -59.39 46.52 54.09
CA LEU A 93 -58.18 47.21 53.62
C LEU A 93 -56.94 46.79 54.42
N ALA A 94 -57.10 46.55 55.72
CA ALA A 94 -56.04 45.98 56.56
C ALA A 94 -55.66 44.56 56.11
N VAL A 95 -56.65 43.72 55.80
CA VAL A 95 -56.45 42.36 55.26
C VAL A 95 -55.71 42.39 53.92
N LYS A 96 -56.09 43.29 53.01
CA LYS A 96 -55.43 43.44 51.71
C LYS A 96 -53.99 43.95 51.83
N LYS A 97 -53.71 44.85 52.79
CA LYS A 97 -52.35 45.32 53.09
C LYS A 97 -51.48 44.19 53.64
N THR A 98 -51.99 43.37 54.56
CA THR A 98 -51.26 42.21 55.07
C THR A 98 -51.02 41.16 53.99
N GLN A 99 -51.97 40.94 53.09
CA GLN A 99 -51.84 40.01 51.98
C GLN A 99 -50.78 40.48 50.95
N LEU A 100 -50.79 41.76 50.59
CA LEU A 100 -49.77 42.34 49.71
C LEU A 100 -48.38 42.32 50.36
N GLN A 101 -48.29 42.53 51.67
CA GLN A 101 -47.01 42.43 52.38
C GLN A 101 -46.48 40.99 52.36
N GLN A 102 -47.35 40.01 52.59
CA GLN A 102 -47.00 38.59 52.47
C GLN A 102 -46.58 38.21 51.06
N GLU A 103 -47.26 38.73 50.03
CA GLU A 103 -46.87 38.54 48.63
C GLU A 103 -45.50 39.17 48.33
N ILE A 104 -45.22 40.38 48.81
CA ILE A 104 -43.91 41.04 48.66
C ILE A 104 -42.80 40.22 49.34
N ASP A 105 -43.04 39.76 50.58
CA ASP A 105 -42.06 38.97 51.32
C ASP A 105 -41.82 37.61 50.64
N GLN A 106 -42.87 37.02 50.04
CA GLN A 106 -42.75 35.79 49.25
C GLN A 106 -41.98 36.03 47.95
N PHE A 107 -42.27 37.10 47.21
CA PHE A 107 -41.53 37.47 46.00
C PHE A 107 -40.06 37.78 46.31
N GLN A 108 -39.75 38.41 47.44
CA GLN A 108 -38.37 38.64 47.86
C GLN A 108 -37.63 37.32 48.11
N LYS A 109 -38.28 36.35 48.78
CA LYS A 109 -37.72 35.00 48.97
C LYS A 109 -37.51 34.26 47.65
N ASP A 110 -38.46 34.38 46.72
CA ASP A 110 -38.37 33.75 45.40
C ASP A 110 -37.24 34.37 44.57
N ILE A 111 -37.08 35.71 44.59
CA ILE A 111 -35.97 36.42 43.94
C ILE A 111 -34.62 36.02 44.54
N GLU A 112 -34.52 35.88 45.87
CA GLU A 112 -33.30 35.41 46.52
C GLU A 112 -32.99 33.94 46.16
N ALA A 113 -34.01 33.09 46.07
CA ALA A 113 -33.86 31.69 45.68
C ALA A 113 -33.41 31.57 44.20
N GLU A 114 -34.03 32.33 43.30
CA GLU A 114 -33.65 32.40 41.88
C GLU A 114 -32.24 32.99 41.72
N GLY A 115 -31.88 34.03 42.48
CA GLY A 115 -30.53 34.59 42.49
C GLY A 115 -29.47 33.56 42.89
N LYS A 116 -29.74 32.77 43.94
CA LYS A 116 -28.85 31.66 44.35
C LYS A 116 -28.80 30.55 43.30
N ALA A 117 -29.92 30.24 42.63
CA ALA A 117 -29.95 29.26 41.55
C ALA A 117 -29.15 29.73 40.33
N PHE A 118 -29.22 31.01 39.99
CA PHE A 118 -28.47 31.61 38.89
C PHE A 118 -26.95 31.60 39.15
N GLU A 119 -26.51 31.93 40.36
CA GLU A 119 -25.09 31.85 40.73
C GLU A 119 -24.55 30.42 40.69
N ARG A 120 -25.35 29.43 41.14
CA ARG A 120 -25.01 28.01 40.98
C ARG A 120 -24.88 27.61 39.52
N TYR A 121 -25.84 28.01 38.68
CA TYR A 121 -25.79 27.75 37.24
C TYR A 121 -24.57 28.38 36.58
N LYS A 122 -24.20 29.60 36.97
CA LYS A 122 -23.00 30.28 36.46
C LYS A 122 -21.72 29.54 36.86
N ALA A 123 -21.61 29.14 38.13
CA ALA A 123 -20.46 28.37 38.62
C ALA A 123 -20.34 27.00 37.93
N ASP A 124 -21.46 26.29 37.74
CA ASP A 124 -21.48 25.01 37.03
C ASP A 124 -21.09 25.17 35.56
N ARG A 125 -21.58 26.23 34.90
CA ARG A 125 -21.21 26.55 33.52
C ARG A 125 -19.71 26.85 33.39
N GLU A 126 -19.14 27.65 34.29
CA GLU A 126 -17.71 27.95 34.29
C GLU A 126 -16.87 26.68 34.49
N LYS A 127 -17.30 25.78 35.40
CA LYS A 127 -16.66 24.48 35.61
C LYS A 127 -16.68 23.61 34.35
N VAL A 128 -17.82 23.52 33.67
CA VAL A 128 -17.96 22.74 32.42
C VAL A 128 -17.10 23.34 31.31
N LEU A 129 -17.06 24.67 31.18
CA LEU A 129 -16.21 25.35 30.20
C LEU A 129 -14.72 25.07 30.47
N GLY A 130 -14.27 25.19 31.72
CA GLY A 130 -12.89 24.87 32.08
C GLY A 130 -12.51 23.40 31.79
N GLN A 131 -13.42 22.46 32.05
CA GLN A 131 -13.22 21.05 31.69
C GLN A 131 -13.10 20.86 30.16
N LYS A 132 -13.96 21.52 29.39
CA LYS A 132 -13.95 21.44 27.92
C LYS A 132 -12.69 22.08 27.32
N GLU A 133 -12.23 23.19 27.87
CA GLU A 133 -10.96 23.83 27.47
C GLU A 133 -9.76 22.93 27.76
N ALA A 134 -9.73 22.27 28.92
CA ALA A 134 -8.69 21.30 29.26
C ALA A 134 -8.71 20.07 28.33
N GLU A 135 -9.90 19.56 27.99
CA GLU A 135 -10.08 18.46 27.04
C GLU A 135 -9.60 18.85 25.64
N VAL A 136 -9.96 20.03 25.14
CA VAL A 136 -9.48 20.56 23.86
C VAL A 136 -7.96 20.73 23.87
N ALA A 137 -7.38 21.24 24.95
CA ALA A 137 -5.92 21.38 25.07
C ALA A 137 -5.21 20.02 25.10
N ARG A 138 -5.81 18.99 25.70
CA ARG A 138 -5.27 17.62 25.66
C ARG A 138 -5.32 17.05 24.24
N VAL A 139 -6.48 17.09 23.59
CA VAL A 139 -6.66 16.56 22.23
C VAL A 139 -5.75 17.27 21.23
N ARG A 140 -5.56 18.59 21.36
CA ARG A 140 -4.61 19.34 20.52
C ARG A 140 -3.16 18.90 20.71
N ARG A 141 -2.74 18.54 21.92
CA ARG A 141 -1.39 18.02 22.18
C ARG A 141 -1.21 16.63 21.58
N GLU A 142 -2.20 15.75 21.75
CA GLU A 142 -2.20 14.42 21.15
C GLU A 142 -2.18 14.50 19.62
N LEU A 143 -2.98 15.39 19.02
CA LEU A 143 -3.00 15.59 17.58
C LEU A 143 -1.63 16.02 17.05
N ARG A 144 -0.98 17.00 17.69
CA ARG A 144 0.37 17.44 17.30
C ARG A 144 1.41 16.32 17.41
N ALA A 145 1.33 15.50 18.46
CA ALA A 145 2.23 14.36 18.62
C ALA A 145 2.03 13.34 17.48
N ARG A 146 0.77 13.02 17.15
CA ARG A 146 0.45 12.14 16.02
C ARG A 146 0.86 12.72 14.67
N GLU A 147 0.70 14.03 14.46
CA GLU A 147 1.16 14.70 13.23
C GLU A 147 2.67 14.56 13.05
N LEU A 148 3.45 14.71 14.13
CA LEU A 148 4.90 14.51 14.11
C LEU A 148 5.26 13.05 13.80
N GLU A 149 4.59 12.07 14.44
CA GLU A 149 4.78 10.64 14.14
C GLU A 149 4.52 10.34 12.65
N VAL A 150 3.46 10.92 12.07
CA VAL A 150 3.12 10.75 10.65
C VAL A 150 4.20 11.36 9.75
N ILE A 151 4.74 12.53 10.10
CA ILE A 151 5.84 13.16 9.35
C ILE A 151 7.09 12.28 9.37
N GLU A 152 7.45 11.72 10.53
CA GLU A 152 8.59 10.82 10.66
C GLU A 152 8.39 9.51 9.87
N ALA A 153 7.20 8.92 9.95
CA ALA A 153 6.86 7.72 9.20
C ALA A 153 6.94 7.96 7.69
N ARG A 154 6.43 9.10 7.19
CA ARG A 154 6.54 9.49 5.78
C ARG A 154 7.99 9.68 5.35
N ARG A 155 8.83 10.26 6.21
CA ARG A 155 10.27 10.40 5.92
C ARG A 155 10.95 9.04 5.81
N LYS A 156 10.66 8.11 6.71
CA LYS A 156 11.19 6.73 6.65
C LYS A 156 10.73 6.01 5.39
N LEU A 157 9.46 6.15 5.01
CA LEU A 157 8.94 5.58 3.77
C LEU A 157 9.68 6.13 2.55
N GLY A 158 9.90 7.45 2.47
CA GLY A 158 10.65 8.04 1.36
C GLY A 158 12.10 7.54 1.26
N LEU A 159 12.77 7.29 2.39
CA LEU A 159 14.11 6.68 2.40
C LEU A 159 14.08 5.23 1.89
N LEU A 160 13.12 4.43 2.35
CA LEU A 160 12.96 3.04 1.91
C LEU A 160 12.61 2.93 0.42
N GLU A 161 11.80 3.85 -0.10
CA GLU A 161 11.49 3.92 -1.54
C GLU A 161 12.75 4.15 -2.39
N VAL A 162 13.64 5.04 -1.93
CA VAL A 162 14.93 5.27 -2.58
C VAL A 162 15.82 4.03 -2.51
N GLU A 163 15.90 3.37 -1.35
CA GLU A 163 16.66 2.12 -1.19
C GLU A 163 16.13 1.01 -2.11
N ILE A 164 14.81 0.82 -2.19
CA ILE A 164 14.17 -0.14 -3.08
C ILE A 164 14.53 0.17 -4.53
N SER A 165 14.43 1.44 -4.95
CA SER A 165 14.79 1.84 -6.31
C SER A 165 16.26 1.53 -6.63
N ASN A 166 17.18 1.75 -5.69
CA ASN A 166 18.60 1.45 -5.88
C ASN A 166 18.84 -0.08 -6.02
N VAL A 167 18.15 -0.88 -5.20
CA VAL A 167 18.22 -2.34 -5.29
C VAL A 167 17.64 -2.85 -6.61
N GLU A 168 16.52 -2.29 -7.08
CA GLU A 168 15.91 -2.64 -8.36
C GLU A 168 16.86 -2.38 -9.54
N VAL A 169 17.57 -1.25 -9.54
CA VAL A 169 18.62 -0.95 -10.53
C VAL A 169 19.73 -1.99 -10.48
N GLY A 170 20.26 -2.30 -9.28
CA GLY A 170 21.31 -3.31 -9.13
C GLY A 170 20.88 -4.72 -9.57
N VAL A 171 19.63 -5.09 -9.31
CA VAL A 171 19.03 -6.36 -9.76
C VAL A 171 18.92 -6.40 -11.29
N ALA A 172 18.49 -5.31 -11.92
CA ALA A 172 18.39 -5.22 -13.38
C ALA A 172 19.77 -5.35 -14.04
N GLU A 173 20.78 -4.64 -13.53
CA GLU A 173 22.15 -4.74 -14.04
C GLU A 173 22.72 -6.16 -13.91
N LEU A 174 22.48 -6.83 -12.77
CA LEU A 174 22.95 -8.20 -12.57
C LEU A 174 22.25 -9.19 -13.51
N LEU A 175 20.94 -9.03 -13.75
CA LEU A 175 20.22 -9.84 -14.74
C LEU A 175 20.76 -9.64 -16.15
N ASP A 176 21.04 -8.40 -16.54
CA ASP A 176 21.62 -8.11 -17.86
C ASP A 176 23.00 -8.73 -18.02
N ARG A 177 23.85 -8.71 -16.98
CA ARG A 177 25.14 -9.40 -16.98
C ARG A 177 25.00 -10.91 -17.10
N LEU A 178 24.08 -11.52 -16.36
CA LEU A 178 23.83 -12.97 -16.43
C LEU A 178 23.29 -13.36 -17.80
N ARG A 179 22.40 -12.55 -18.38
CA ARG A 179 21.89 -12.75 -19.74
C ARG A 179 23.02 -12.67 -20.77
N GLY A 180 23.85 -11.62 -20.70
CA GLY A 180 24.99 -11.47 -21.62
C GLY A 180 25.95 -12.66 -21.54
N ARG A 181 26.19 -13.21 -20.34
CA ARG A 181 26.97 -14.45 -20.19
C ARG A 181 26.28 -15.65 -20.79
N ALA A 182 24.97 -15.82 -20.60
CA ALA A 182 24.22 -16.90 -21.22
C ALA A 182 24.24 -16.81 -22.75
N GLU A 183 24.11 -15.60 -23.32
CA GLU A 183 24.23 -15.35 -24.76
C GLU A 183 25.62 -15.73 -25.30
N GLU A 184 26.70 -15.32 -24.61
CA GLU A 184 28.07 -15.74 -24.94
C GLU A 184 28.23 -17.27 -24.93
N TRP A 185 27.60 -17.96 -23.97
CA TRP A 185 27.62 -19.43 -23.92
C TRP A 185 26.82 -20.07 -25.05
N LEU A 186 25.70 -19.47 -25.45
CA LEU A 186 24.92 -19.94 -26.59
C LEU A 186 25.75 -19.92 -27.88
N ASP A 187 26.51 -18.83 -28.09
CA ASP A 187 27.42 -18.70 -29.23
C ASP A 187 28.56 -19.74 -29.17
N LYS A 188 29.13 -19.96 -27.98
CA LYS A 188 30.14 -21.01 -27.76
C LYS A 188 29.61 -22.42 -28.01
N ILE A 189 28.35 -22.71 -27.69
CA ILE A 189 27.72 -23.99 -28.00
C ILE A 189 27.53 -24.13 -29.51
N ALA A 190 27.20 -23.04 -30.20
CA ALA A 190 27.02 -23.04 -31.65
C ALA A 190 28.34 -23.28 -32.41
N GLY A 191 29.46 -22.72 -31.94
CA GLY A 191 30.78 -22.96 -32.54
C GLY A 191 31.51 -24.18 -31.98
N GLY A 192 31.11 -24.67 -30.81
CA GLY A 192 31.91 -25.61 -30.03
C GLY A 192 31.60 -27.08 -30.28
N ILE A 193 31.61 -27.84 -29.20
CA ILE A 193 31.52 -29.31 -29.18
C ILE A 193 30.26 -29.80 -29.91
N PRO A 194 30.33 -30.81 -30.79
CA PRO A 194 29.18 -31.28 -31.57
C PRO A 194 28.28 -32.30 -30.84
N PHE A 195 28.28 -32.32 -29.51
CA PHE A 195 27.57 -33.33 -28.69
C PHE A 195 26.33 -32.75 -28.01
N GLU A 196 25.14 -33.37 -28.10
CA GLU A 196 23.89 -32.86 -27.47
C GLU A 196 23.65 -31.35 -27.72
N ARG A 197 24.08 -30.83 -28.88
CA ARG A 197 24.16 -29.39 -29.14
C ARG A 197 22.80 -28.71 -29.03
N GLU A 198 21.75 -29.35 -29.50
CA GLU A 198 20.37 -28.86 -29.45
C GLU A 198 19.81 -28.83 -28.02
N GLU A 199 20.06 -29.86 -27.22
CA GLU A 199 19.63 -29.88 -25.82
C GLU A 199 20.34 -28.79 -25.01
N ARG A 200 21.66 -28.67 -25.20
CA ARG A 200 22.47 -27.65 -24.51
C ARG A 200 22.07 -26.23 -24.90
N SER A 201 21.85 -25.98 -26.19
CA SER A 201 21.37 -24.67 -26.65
C SER A 201 19.97 -24.38 -26.10
N ALA A 202 19.06 -25.36 -26.09
CA ALA A 202 17.71 -25.21 -25.54
C ALA A 202 17.72 -24.82 -24.05
N VAL A 203 18.60 -25.44 -23.23
CA VAL A 203 18.75 -25.09 -21.81
C VAL A 203 19.18 -23.63 -21.64
N VAL A 204 20.18 -23.18 -22.40
CA VAL A 204 20.68 -21.80 -22.33
C VAL A 204 19.66 -20.80 -22.87
N THR A 205 18.98 -21.12 -23.97
CA THR A 205 17.88 -20.31 -24.51
C THR A 205 16.74 -20.17 -23.50
N ALA A 206 16.39 -21.22 -22.76
CA ALA A 206 15.39 -21.15 -21.70
C ALA A 206 15.82 -20.18 -20.58
N ILE A 207 17.10 -20.23 -20.16
CA ILE A 207 17.66 -19.28 -19.17
C ILE A 207 17.53 -17.84 -19.67
N ILE A 208 17.89 -17.57 -20.94
CA ILE A 208 17.80 -16.24 -21.55
C ILE A 208 16.33 -15.77 -21.59
N ASN A 209 15.40 -16.63 -22.00
CA ASN A 209 13.98 -16.30 -22.11
C ASN A 209 13.34 -16.02 -20.75
N ASP A 210 13.68 -16.80 -19.72
CA ASP A 210 13.16 -16.61 -18.36
C ASP A 210 13.73 -15.33 -17.73
N SER A 211 14.98 -14.99 -18.04
CA SER A 211 15.59 -13.70 -17.66
C SER A 211 14.88 -12.53 -18.33
N ARG A 212 14.63 -12.58 -19.65
CA ARG A 212 13.94 -11.51 -20.41
C ARG A 212 12.50 -11.30 -19.95
N SER A 213 11.78 -12.39 -19.70
CA SER A 213 10.38 -12.37 -19.28
C SER A 213 10.17 -12.11 -17.79
N LYS A 214 11.25 -11.97 -17.00
CA LYS A 214 11.21 -11.82 -15.53
C LYS A 214 10.41 -12.94 -14.84
N ARG A 215 10.39 -14.14 -15.43
CA ARG A 215 9.70 -15.32 -14.88
C ARG A 215 10.48 -16.00 -13.77
N ALA A 216 11.80 -15.79 -13.75
CA ALA A 216 12.69 -16.33 -12.74
C ALA A 216 13.41 -15.19 -12.00
N THR A 217 13.72 -15.44 -10.73
CA THR A 217 14.53 -14.55 -9.90
C THR A 217 16.00 -14.58 -10.33
N VAL A 218 16.77 -13.57 -9.92
CA VAL A 218 18.22 -13.50 -10.20
C VAL A 218 18.94 -14.76 -9.71
N ASN A 219 18.60 -15.22 -8.51
CA ASN A 219 19.21 -16.40 -7.89
C ASN A 219 18.88 -17.68 -8.67
N GLU A 220 17.65 -17.83 -9.17
CA GLU A 220 17.26 -18.98 -9.99
C GLU A 220 18.02 -19.00 -11.32
N ILE A 221 18.14 -17.86 -12.00
CA ILE A 221 18.92 -17.71 -13.23
C ILE A 221 20.40 -18.05 -12.99
N PHE A 222 20.99 -17.48 -11.94
CA PHE A 222 22.37 -17.75 -11.56
C PHE A 222 22.61 -19.24 -11.28
N ASN A 223 21.75 -19.85 -10.47
CA ASN A 223 21.89 -21.27 -10.11
C ASN A 223 21.77 -22.17 -11.35
N ARG A 224 20.81 -21.90 -12.24
CA ARG A 224 20.65 -22.66 -13.50
C ARG A 224 21.88 -22.51 -14.40
N LEU A 225 22.45 -21.31 -14.50
CA LEU A 225 23.67 -21.08 -15.26
C LEU A 225 24.85 -21.84 -14.65
N VAL A 226 25.00 -21.84 -13.31
CA VAL A 226 26.05 -22.61 -12.63
C VAL A 226 25.89 -24.11 -12.84
N VAL A 227 24.67 -24.64 -12.75
CA VAL A 227 24.39 -26.06 -13.03
C VAL A 227 24.76 -26.41 -14.46
N PHE A 228 24.37 -25.56 -15.42
CA PHE A 228 24.75 -25.72 -16.82
C PHE A 228 26.28 -25.73 -16.99
N LEU A 229 26.99 -24.79 -16.36
CA LEU A 229 28.46 -24.71 -16.43
C LEU A 229 29.15 -25.93 -15.82
N LYS A 230 28.63 -26.47 -14.72
CA LYS A 230 29.14 -27.70 -14.11
C LYS A 230 28.96 -28.90 -15.04
N ARG A 231 27.79 -29.04 -15.69
CA ARG A 231 27.57 -30.09 -16.71
C ARG A 231 28.56 -29.92 -17.88
N GLU A 232 28.76 -28.69 -18.34
CA GLU A 232 29.72 -28.37 -19.40
C GLU A 232 31.17 -28.73 -19.05
N GLN A 233 31.58 -28.48 -17.81
CA GLN A 233 32.90 -28.89 -17.32
C GLN A 233 33.01 -30.41 -17.15
N GLY A 234 31.95 -31.05 -16.68
CA GLY A 234 31.87 -32.51 -16.53
C GLY A 234 32.12 -33.26 -17.84
N MET A 235 31.70 -32.67 -18.97
CA MET A 235 31.95 -33.25 -20.30
C MET A 235 33.44 -33.45 -20.63
N ALA A 236 34.37 -32.78 -19.93
CA ALA A 236 35.81 -33.02 -20.09
C ALA A 236 36.26 -34.40 -19.60
N TYR A 237 35.55 -34.97 -18.63
CA TYR A 237 35.97 -36.16 -17.89
C TYR A 237 35.21 -37.43 -18.30
N GLU A 238 34.13 -37.28 -19.04
CA GLU A 238 33.23 -38.38 -19.37
C GLU A 238 33.30 -38.77 -20.86
N SER A 239 33.35 -40.07 -21.11
CA SER A 239 33.19 -40.64 -22.46
C SER A 239 31.76 -41.12 -22.65
N GLN A 240 31.16 -40.84 -23.80
CA GLN A 240 29.76 -41.16 -24.06
C GLN A 240 29.52 -41.44 -25.54
N VAL A 241 28.58 -42.34 -25.83
CA VAL A 241 28.06 -42.59 -27.17
C VAL A 241 26.58 -42.22 -27.19
N VAL A 242 26.18 -41.38 -28.14
CA VAL A 242 24.79 -40.94 -28.31
C VAL A 242 24.38 -41.11 -29.77
N ARG A 243 23.14 -41.56 -29.98
CA ARG A 243 22.54 -41.57 -31.31
C ARG A 243 22.06 -40.19 -31.70
N ALA A 244 22.54 -39.69 -32.82
CA ALA A 244 22.17 -38.38 -33.35
C ALA A 244 21.89 -38.45 -34.85
N ILE A 245 21.12 -37.50 -35.35
CA ILE A 245 20.96 -37.30 -36.79
C ILE A 245 21.99 -36.27 -37.21
N VAL A 246 22.94 -36.67 -38.05
CA VAL A 246 24.03 -35.81 -38.54
C VAL A 246 24.02 -35.80 -40.06
N LYS A 247 24.38 -34.66 -40.65
CA LYS A 247 24.54 -34.54 -42.10
C LYS A 247 25.91 -35.07 -42.51
N VAL A 248 25.95 -36.27 -43.09
CA VAL A 248 27.19 -36.92 -43.58
C VAL A 248 27.11 -36.98 -45.11
N GLY A 249 28.14 -36.52 -45.82
CA GLY A 249 28.15 -36.53 -47.29
C GLY A 249 26.99 -35.77 -47.96
N GLY A 250 26.31 -34.87 -47.25
CA GLY A 250 25.15 -34.13 -47.77
C GLY A 250 23.79 -34.68 -47.34
N GLU A 251 23.72 -35.89 -46.79
CA GLU A 251 22.47 -36.55 -46.40
C GLU A 251 22.33 -36.63 -44.87
N GLN A 252 21.10 -36.54 -44.37
CA GLN A 252 20.84 -36.74 -42.94
C GLN A 252 20.81 -38.24 -42.64
N GLN A 253 21.72 -38.69 -41.77
CA GLN A 253 21.83 -40.09 -41.37
C GLN A 253 21.77 -40.19 -39.85
N THR A 254 21.15 -41.27 -39.35
CA THR A 254 21.21 -41.60 -37.92
C THR A 254 22.55 -42.29 -37.66
N VAL A 255 23.37 -41.70 -36.80
CA VAL A 255 24.75 -42.14 -36.53
C VAL A 255 24.96 -42.33 -35.03
N ASP A 256 25.92 -43.18 -34.68
CA ASP A 256 26.44 -43.26 -33.32
C ASP A 256 27.56 -42.21 -33.19
N LEU A 257 27.27 -41.11 -32.50
CA LEU A 257 28.23 -40.06 -32.17
C LEU A 257 28.97 -40.44 -30.88
N VAL A 258 30.27 -40.63 -30.98
CA VAL A 258 31.16 -40.91 -29.85
C VAL A 258 31.89 -39.65 -29.42
N ARG A 259 31.96 -39.47 -28.10
CA ARG A 259 32.77 -38.46 -27.41
C ARG A 259 33.72 -39.14 -26.44
N VAL A 260 34.98 -38.72 -26.44
CA VAL A 260 35.91 -38.99 -25.34
C VAL A 260 36.40 -37.66 -24.78
N GLY A 261 35.87 -37.31 -23.61
CA GLY A 261 36.10 -36.01 -22.96
C GLY A 261 35.76 -34.83 -23.88
N ARG A 262 36.64 -33.82 -23.90
CA ARG A 262 36.53 -32.65 -24.79
C ARG A 262 37.51 -32.68 -25.97
N VAL A 263 38.23 -33.78 -26.15
CA VAL A 263 39.36 -33.86 -27.08
C VAL A 263 39.03 -34.61 -28.36
N PHE A 264 38.14 -35.60 -28.29
CA PHE A 264 37.89 -36.51 -29.41
C PHE A 264 36.40 -36.67 -29.67
N PHE A 265 36.02 -36.54 -30.94
CA PHE A 265 34.65 -36.71 -31.41
C PHE A 265 34.66 -37.40 -32.78
N ALA A 266 33.85 -38.45 -32.92
CA ALA A 266 33.69 -39.17 -34.17
C ALA A 266 32.25 -39.68 -34.33
N VAL A 267 31.87 -40.00 -35.56
CA VAL A 267 30.57 -40.60 -35.89
C VAL A 267 30.79 -41.91 -36.63
N ASP A 268 30.06 -42.94 -36.25
CA ASP A 268 29.95 -44.18 -37.00
C ASP A 268 28.56 -44.25 -37.66
N THR A 269 28.54 -44.32 -38.99
CA THR A 269 27.30 -44.49 -39.78
C THR A 269 26.93 -45.96 -39.93
N GLY A 270 27.77 -46.89 -39.47
CA GLY A 270 27.70 -48.33 -39.72
C GLY A 270 28.34 -48.74 -41.05
N VAL A 271 28.37 -47.84 -42.04
CA VAL A 271 29.05 -48.05 -43.33
C VAL A 271 30.46 -47.46 -43.30
N GLY A 272 30.61 -46.29 -42.68
CA GLY A 272 31.87 -45.56 -42.58
C GLY A 272 31.99 -44.82 -41.27
N VAL A 273 33.22 -44.42 -40.93
CA VAL A 273 33.53 -43.66 -39.72
C VAL A 273 34.15 -42.33 -40.11
N TYR A 274 33.71 -41.26 -39.46
CA TYR A 274 34.14 -39.90 -39.75
C TYR A 274 34.53 -39.20 -38.45
N ARG A 275 35.52 -38.32 -38.48
CA ARG A 275 36.00 -37.59 -37.30
C ARG A 275 35.54 -36.14 -37.36
N TYR A 276 35.34 -35.50 -36.22
CA TYR A 276 35.27 -34.05 -36.20
C TYR A 276 36.67 -33.44 -36.10
N GLU A 277 36.91 -32.43 -36.93
CA GLU A 277 38.13 -31.65 -36.97
C GLU A 277 37.81 -30.20 -36.64
N ARG A 278 38.81 -29.46 -36.14
CA ARG A 278 38.64 -28.02 -35.95
C ARG A 278 38.98 -27.30 -37.25
N ASP A 279 38.06 -26.47 -37.73
CA ASP A 279 38.33 -25.54 -38.81
C ASP A 279 39.27 -24.39 -38.33
N GLU A 280 39.66 -23.51 -39.26
CA GLU A 280 40.50 -22.35 -38.95
C GLU A 280 39.88 -21.39 -37.92
N GLU A 281 38.55 -21.42 -37.78
CA GLU A 281 37.78 -20.65 -36.80
C GLU A 281 37.63 -21.39 -35.46
N GLY A 282 38.23 -22.58 -35.33
CA GLY A 282 38.20 -23.42 -34.13
C GLY A 282 36.90 -24.19 -33.93
N ARG A 283 36.02 -24.24 -34.93
CA ARG A 283 34.73 -24.94 -34.87
C ARG A 283 34.89 -26.40 -35.27
N TYR A 284 34.13 -27.26 -34.61
CA TYR A 284 34.10 -28.68 -34.96
C TYR A 284 33.27 -28.90 -36.22
N VAL A 285 33.93 -29.32 -37.30
CA VAL A 285 33.34 -29.71 -38.58
C VAL A 285 33.62 -31.18 -38.84
N LEU A 286 32.68 -31.87 -39.47
CA LEU A 286 32.90 -33.27 -39.82
C LEU A 286 33.90 -33.38 -40.97
N SER A 287 34.86 -34.30 -40.86
CA SER A 287 35.85 -34.56 -41.91
C SER A 287 35.16 -34.88 -43.23
N SER A 288 35.72 -34.35 -44.33
CA SER A 288 35.19 -34.60 -45.68
C SER A 288 35.45 -36.02 -46.17
N GLY A 289 36.42 -36.71 -45.59
CA GLY A 289 36.77 -38.09 -45.87
C GLY A 289 36.49 -39.03 -44.69
N GLU A 290 36.25 -40.30 -45.02
CA GLU A 290 36.24 -41.39 -44.05
C GLU A 290 37.62 -41.59 -43.46
N VAL A 291 37.68 -41.95 -42.18
CA VAL A 291 38.94 -42.34 -41.53
C VAL A 291 39.43 -43.68 -42.09
N GLY A 292 40.74 -43.92 -42.01
CA GLY A 292 41.33 -45.16 -42.51
C GLY A 292 40.80 -46.41 -41.79
N PHE A 293 40.91 -47.58 -42.43
CA PHE A 293 40.37 -48.85 -41.90
C PHE A 293 40.79 -49.16 -40.44
N ASN A 294 42.06 -48.93 -40.10
CA ASN A 294 42.55 -49.19 -38.74
C ASN A 294 41.91 -48.23 -37.74
N GLU A 295 41.88 -46.92 -38.03
CA GLU A 295 41.27 -45.91 -37.16
C GLU A 295 39.76 -46.11 -37.02
N ALA A 296 39.07 -46.54 -38.07
CA ALA A 296 37.65 -46.89 -38.00
C ALA A 296 37.41 -48.06 -37.03
N ASN A 297 38.27 -49.07 -37.03
CA ASN A 297 38.19 -50.20 -36.09
C ASN A 297 38.49 -49.78 -34.66
N ASP A 298 39.46 -48.89 -34.46
CA ASP A 298 39.80 -48.33 -33.14
C ASP A 298 38.62 -47.54 -32.57
N ILE A 299 37.99 -46.68 -33.38
CA ILE A 299 36.79 -45.92 -32.98
C ILE A 299 35.63 -46.85 -32.62
N ARG A 300 35.39 -47.90 -33.41
CA ARG A 300 34.36 -48.91 -33.11
C ARG A 300 34.66 -49.67 -31.82
N THR A 301 35.92 -49.94 -31.55
CA THR A 301 36.36 -50.56 -30.29
C THR A 301 36.08 -49.63 -29.12
N ILE A 302 36.40 -48.34 -29.24
CA ILE A 302 36.06 -47.31 -28.24
C ILE A 302 34.55 -47.23 -28.00
N ILE A 303 33.74 -47.23 -29.07
CA ILE A 303 32.28 -47.25 -28.97
C ILE A 303 31.83 -48.49 -28.19
N GLY A 304 32.35 -49.66 -28.54
CA GLY A 304 32.05 -50.92 -27.86
C GLY A 304 32.43 -50.90 -26.38
N MET A 305 33.58 -50.31 -26.04
CA MET A 305 34.04 -50.15 -24.65
C MET A 305 33.14 -49.20 -23.85
N ILE A 306 32.81 -48.03 -24.40
CA ILE A 306 31.93 -47.05 -23.73
C ILE A 306 30.53 -47.64 -23.52
N GLN A 307 30.05 -48.46 -24.45
CA GLN A 307 28.76 -49.14 -24.35
C GLN A 307 28.82 -50.44 -23.51
N ASN A 308 29.95 -50.75 -22.87
CA ASN A 308 30.18 -51.99 -22.12
C ASN A 308 29.94 -53.29 -22.92
N ARG A 309 30.10 -53.23 -24.25
CA ARG A 309 30.03 -54.39 -25.15
C ARG A 309 31.40 -55.06 -25.30
N LEU A 310 32.47 -54.35 -25.02
CA LEU A 310 33.85 -54.82 -25.07
C LEU A 310 34.56 -54.53 -23.73
N PRO A 311 35.53 -55.37 -23.31
CA PRO A 311 36.32 -55.13 -22.11
C PRO A 311 37.19 -53.87 -22.26
N ALA A 312 37.54 -53.24 -21.15
CA ALA A 312 38.43 -52.08 -21.16
C ALA A 312 39.82 -52.46 -21.70
N ASP A 313 40.24 -51.82 -22.79
CA ASP A 313 41.56 -51.99 -23.40
C ASP A 313 42.22 -50.63 -23.71
N LEU A 314 43.50 -50.65 -24.08
CA LEU A 314 44.22 -49.48 -24.58
C LEU A 314 44.01 -49.36 -26.09
N VAL A 315 43.30 -48.31 -26.50
CA VAL A 315 43.12 -48.00 -27.92
C VAL A 315 43.99 -46.80 -28.29
N PRO A 316 44.83 -46.91 -29.34
CA PRO A 316 45.56 -45.76 -29.86
C PRO A 316 44.57 -44.79 -30.52
N VAL A 317 44.60 -43.52 -30.13
CA VAL A 317 43.81 -42.47 -30.80
C VAL A 317 44.76 -41.40 -31.31
N ILE A 318 44.67 -41.11 -32.61
CA ILE A 318 45.47 -40.07 -33.24
C ILE A 318 44.75 -38.74 -33.05
N LEU A 319 45.34 -37.84 -32.28
CA LEU A 319 44.91 -36.46 -32.09
C LEU A 319 45.98 -35.54 -32.66
N GLU A 320 45.64 -34.75 -33.69
CA GLU A 320 46.54 -33.71 -34.24
C GLU A 320 47.97 -34.23 -34.52
N ASP A 321 48.08 -35.34 -35.26
CA ASP A 321 49.34 -36.02 -35.60
C ASP A 321 50.17 -36.52 -34.40
N ARG A 322 49.56 -36.64 -33.21
CA ARG A 322 50.15 -37.29 -32.03
C ARG A 322 49.32 -38.51 -31.63
N GLU A 323 49.98 -39.64 -31.49
CA GLU A 323 49.39 -40.85 -30.94
C GLU A 323 49.22 -40.68 -29.43
N ILE A 324 47.97 -40.65 -28.95
CA ILE A 324 47.64 -40.63 -27.52
C ILE A 324 46.96 -41.96 -27.20
N LYS A 325 47.50 -42.71 -26.25
CA LYS A 325 46.88 -43.96 -25.78
C LYS A 325 45.78 -43.61 -24.77
N LEU A 326 44.54 -43.89 -25.14
CA LEU A 326 43.40 -43.72 -24.24
C LEU A 326 43.18 -45.02 -23.48
N ARG A 327 43.12 -44.93 -22.14
CA ARG A 327 42.71 -46.01 -21.26
C ARG A 327 41.33 -45.68 -20.71
N ASN A 328 40.39 -46.61 -20.83
CA ASN A 328 39.06 -46.43 -20.25
C ASN A 328 39.11 -46.88 -18.78
N ASP A 329 39.53 -45.97 -17.89
CA ASP A 329 39.60 -46.23 -16.45
C ASP A 329 38.23 -45.96 -15.81
N PHE A 330 37.26 -46.87 -16.02
CA PHE A 330 36.01 -46.92 -15.26
C PHE A 330 36.02 -48.16 -14.35
N ASN A 331 36.33 -47.93 -13.07
CA ASN A 331 35.92 -48.78 -11.94
C ASN A 331 35.55 -47.87 -10.77
#